data_AF-A0A2J8VWD1-F1
#
_entry.id   AF-A0A2J8VWD1-F1
#
_cell.length_a   1.000
_cell.length_b   1.000
_cell.length_c   1.000
_cell.angle_alpha   90.00
_cell.angle_beta   90.00
_cell.angle_gamma   90.00
#
_symmetry.space_group_name_H-M   'P 1'
#
loop_
_entity.id
_entity.type
_entity.pdbx_description
1 polymer ?
#
loop_
_entity_poly.entity_id
_entity_poly.type
_entity_poly.pdbx_seq_one_letter_code
_entity_poly.pdbx_strand_id
1 'polypeptide(L)'
;MAARWSSENVVVEFRDSQATAMSVDCLGQHAVLSGRRFLYIVNLDAPFEGHRKISRQSKWDIGAVQWNPHDSFAHYFAASSNQRVDLYKWKDGSGEVGTTLQGHTRVISDLDWAVFEPDLLVTSSVDTYIYIWDIKDTRKPTVALSAVAGASQVKWNKKNANCLATSHDGDVRIWDKRKPSTAVEYLAAHLSKIHGLDWHPDSEHILATSSQDNSVKFWDYRQPRKYLNILPCQVPVWKARYTPFSNGLVTVMVPQLRRENSLLLWNVFDLNTPVHTFVGHDDVVLEFQWRKQKEGSKDYQLVTWSRDQTLRMWRVDSQMQRLCANDILDGVDEFIESISLLPEPEKTLHTEDTDHQHNASHGEEEALKEDPPRNLLEERKSDQLGLPQTLQQEFSLINVQIRNVNVEMDAADRSCTVSVHCSNHRVKMLVKFPAQYPNNAAPSFQFINPTTITSTMKAKLLKILKDTALQKVKRGQSCLEPCLRQLVSCLESFVNQEDSASSNPFALPTSVTPPLPTFARVTTAYGSYQDANIPFPRTSGARFCGAGYLVYFTRPMTMHRAVSPTEPTPR
;
A
#
# COMPACT_ATOMS: atom_id res chain seq x y z
N MET A 1 -2.59 -10.15 17.32
CA MET A 1 -3.53 -9.03 17.54
C MET A 1 -4.46 -8.97 16.34
N ALA A 2 -5.77 -9.04 16.57
CA ALA A 2 -6.79 -9.08 15.51
C ALA A 2 -6.85 -7.72 14.78
N ALA A 3 -6.77 -7.75 13.45
CA ALA A 3 -7.05 -6.58 12.62
C ALA A 3 -8.47 -6.10 12.94
N ARG A 4 -8.59 -4.92 13.56
CA ARG A 4 -9.89 -4.30 13.81
C ARG A 4 -10.47 -3.89 12.46
N TRP A 5 -11.64 -4.42 12.11
CA TRP A 5 -12.41 -3.96 10.95
C TRP A 5 -13.17 -2.69 11.32
N SER A 6 -13.17 -1.69 10.44
CA SER A 6 -14.00 -0.50 10.63
C SER A 6 -15.44 -0.79 10.21
N SER A 7 -16.39 -0.10 10.85
CA SER A 7 -17.74 0.04 10.33
C SER A 7 -17.69 0.98 9.12
N GLU A 8 -17.91 0.44 7.93
CA GLU A 8 -18.17 1.23 6.73
C GLU A 8 -19.32 2.20 7.01
N ASN A 9 -19.09 3.50 6.94
CA ASN A 9 -20.15 4.47 7.26
C ASN A 9 -20.99 4.81 6.04
N VAL A 10 -20.40 4.76 4.84
CA VAL A 10 -21.10 5.07 3.59
C VAL A 10 -20.57 4.18 2.47
N VAL A 11 -21.49 3.52 1.77
CA VAL A 11 -21.24 2.82 0.50
C VAL A 11 -22.33 3.24 -0.48
N VAL A 12 -21.94 3.86 -1.59
CA VAL A 12 -22.86 4.27 -2.66
C VAL A 12 -22.43 3.68 -3.99
N GLU A 13 -23.37 3.06 -4.68
CA GLU A 13 -23.16 2.43 -5.99
C GLU A 13 -23.57 3.39 -7.12
N PHE A 14 -22.65 3.67 -8.04
CA PHE A 14 -22.88 4.50 -9.22
C PHE A 14 -22.82 3.65 -10.49
N ARG A 15 -23.85 2.82 -10.67
CA ARG A 15 -23.99 1.95 -11.86
C ARG A 15 -23.87 2.74 -13.16
N ASP A 16 -23.24 2.13 -14.15
CA ASP A 16 -23.03 2.67 -15.49
C ASP A 16 -22.19 3.96 -15.58
N SER A 17 -21.63 4.45 -14.46
CA SER A 17 -20.78 5.65 -14.50
C SER A 17 -19.50 5.42 -15.31
N GLN A 18 -18.94 4.20 -15.21
CA GLN A 18 -17.67 3.79 -15.82
C GLN A 18 -16.53 4.78 -15.51
N ALA A 19 -16.58 5.44 -14.35
CA ALA A 19 -15.60 6.45 -13.99
C ALA A 19 -14.22 5.83 -13.73
N THR A 20 -13.19 6.46 -14.27
CA THR A 20 -11.79 5.99 -14.24
C THR A 20 -10.92 6.77 -13.26
N ALA A 21 -11.35 7.98 -12.87
CA ALA A 21 -10.61 8.83 -11.93
C ALA A 21 -11.57 9.51 -10.94
N MET A 22 -11.06 9.89 -9.78
CA MET A 22 -11.81 10.60 -8.73
C MET A 22 -10.97 11.75 -8.16
N SER A 23 -11.63 12.83 -7.74
CA SER A 23 -11.03 13.79 -6.82
C SER A 23 -12.08 14.36 -5.88
N VAL A 24 -11.65 14.72 -4.66
CA VAL A 24 -12.47 15.36 -3.64
C VAL A 24 -12.12 16.85 -3.61
N ASP A 25 -13.13 17.70 -3.46
CA ASP A 25 -12.94 19.15 -3.38
C ASP A 25 -12.21 19.57 -2.10
N CYS A 26 -11.59 20.74 -2.14
CA CYS A 26 -10.86 21.25 -0.98
C CYS A 26 -11.78 21.51 0.21
N LEU A 27 -13.08 21.75 0.01
CA LEU A 27 -14.04 21.94 1.12
C LEU A 27 -14.53 20.62 1.72
N GLY A 28 -14.21 19.49 1.09
CA GLY A 28 -14.72 18.18 1.46
C GLY A 28 -16.23 18.04 1.27
N GLN A 29 -16.90 18.84 0.45
CA GLN A 29 -18.33 18.74 0.21
C GLN A 29 -18.67 17.87 -1.00
N HIS A 30 -17.79 17.84 -2.00
CA HIS A 30 -18.06 17.21 -3.28
C HIS A 30 -16.93 16.28 -3.70
N ALA A 31 -17.29 15.20 -4.40
CA ALA A 31 -16.36 14.41 -5.18
C ALA A 31 -16.75 14.46 -6.66
N VAL A 32 -15.75 14.56 -7.53
CA VAL A 32 -15.93 14.35 -8.97
C VAL A 32 -15.50 12.93 -9.31
N LEU A 33 -16.40 12.17 -9.93
CA LEU A 33 -16.11 10.89 -10.57
C LEU A 33 -16.09 11.10 -12.08
N SER A 34 -14.96 10.79 -12.69
CA SER A 34 -14.65 11.16 -14.07
C SER A 34 -14.79 9.98 -15.00
N GLY A 35 -15.83 9.97 -15.84
CA GLY A 35 -16.03 8.98 -16.91
C GLY A 35 -15.74 9.53 -18.30
N ARG A 36 -15.81 8.65 -19.29
CA ARG A 36 -15.56 8.99 -20.71
C ARG A 36 -16.45 10.10 -21.23
N ARG A 37 -17.76 9.96 -21.01
CA ARG A 37 -18.82 10.82 -21.57
C ARG A 37 -19.39 11.82 -20.56
N PHE A 38 -19.18 11.57 -19.27
CA PHE A 38 -19.79 12.35 -18.20
C PHE A 38 -18.81 12.49 -17.05
N LEU A 39 -18.87 13.64 -16.39
CA LEU A 39 -18.39 13.81 -15.01
C LEU A 39 -19.59 13.72 -14.08
N TYR A 40 -19.42 13.01 -12.97
CA TYR A 40 -20.45 12.87 -11.95
C TYR A 40 -19.99 13.61 -10.70
N ILE A 41 -20.70 14.66 -10.32
CA ILE A 41 -20.46 15.39 -9.08
C ILE A 41 -21.35 14.80 -7.99
N VAL A 42 -20.73 14.21 -6.98
CA VAL A 42 -21.36 13.56 -5.84
C VAL A 42 -21.25 14.46 -4.63
N ASN A 43 -22.36 14.72 -3.94
CA ASN A 43 -22.35 15.40 -2.64
C ASN A 43 -21.92 14.40 -1.55
N LEU A 44 -20.80 14.65 -0.87
CA LEU A 44 -20.27 13.76 0.16
C LEU A 44 -20.98 13.90 1.52
N ASP A 45 -21.78 14.95 1.72
CA ASP A 45 -22.66 15.07 2.89
C ASP A 45 -23.97 14.29 2.73
N ALA A 46 -24.45 14.16 1.50
CA ALA A 46 -25.66 13.41 1.18
C ALA A 46 -25.46 12.50 -0.05
N PRO A 47 -24.55 11.51 0.02
CA PRO A 47 -24.11 10.75 -1.15
C PRO A 47 -25.22 9.84 -1.72
N PHE A 48 -26.26 9.55 -0.94
CA PHE A 48 -27.44 8.80 -1.35
C PHE A 48 -28.46 9.63 -2.17
N GLU A 49 -28.37 10.95 -2.17
CA GLU A 49 -29.24 11.83 -2.98
C GLU A 49 -28.91 11.77 -4.49
N GLY A 50 -27.84 11.05 -4.85
CA GLY A 50 -27.40 10.84 -6.22
C GLY A 50 -26.29 11.80 -6.63
N HIS A 51 -26.23 12.11 -7.92
CA HIS A 51 -25.14 12.86 -8.51
C HIS A 51 -25.63 13.84 -9.59
N ARG A 52 -24.89 14.91 -9.80
CA ARG A 52 -25.06 15.82 -10.94
C ARG A 52 -24.16 15.39 -12.08
N LYS A 53 -24.60 15.57 -13.32
CA LYS A 53 -23.85 15.16 -14.52
C LYS A 53 -23.39 16.38 -15.31
N ILE A 54 -22.13 16.38 -15.71
CA ILE A 54 -21.58 17.31 -16.70
C ILE A 54 -21.28 16.49 -17.94
N SER A 55 -21.95 16.80 -19.05
CA SER A 55 -21.74 16.09 -20.32
C SER A 55 -20.42 16.51 -20.97
N ARG A 56 -19.72 15.53 -21.55
CA ARG A 56 -18.45 15.73 -22.23
C ARG A 56 -18.50 15.23 -23.66
N GLN A 57 -18.10 16.08 -24.59
CA GLN A 57 -17.86 15.68 -25.98
C GLN A 57 -16.41 15.22 -26.16
N SER A 58 -16.06 14.09 -25.54
CA SER A 58 -14.73 13.47 -25.68
C SER A 58 -14.85 12.01 -26.10
N LYS A 59 -13.94 11.59 -26.99
CA LYS A 59 -13.77 10.17 -27.33
C LYS A 59 -12.84 9.45 -26.36
N TRP A 60 -12.17 10.16 -25.46
CA TRP A 60 -11.13 9.64 -24.58
C TRP A 60 -11.58 9.64 -23.12
N ASP A 61 -11.14 8.61 -22.40
CA ASP A 61 -11.29 8.53 -20.94
C ASP A 61 -10.46 9.60 -20.25
N ILE A 62 -10.82 9.90 -19.01
CA ILE A 62 -10.07 10.85 -18.18
C ILE A 62 -8.94 10.08 -17.50
N GLY A 63 -7.71 10.59 -17.69
CA GLY A 63 -6.51 10.00 -17.10
C GLY A 63 -6.33 10.41 -15.64
N ALA A 64 -6.48 11.70 -15.37
CA ALA A 64 -6.38 12.29 -14.03
C ALA A 64 -7.39 13.42 -13.88
N VAL A 65 -7.94 13.57 -12.68
CA VAL A 65 -8.79 14.69 -12.30
C VAL A 65 -8.35 15.18 -10.93
N GLN A 66 -8.27 16.49 -10.74
CA GLN A 66 -7.95 17.10 -9.44
C GLN A 66 -8.73 18.40 -9.24
N TRP A 67 -9.41 18.52 -8.11
CA TRP A 67 -9.90 19.81 -7.61
C TRP A 67 -8.74 20.71 -7.21
N ASN A 68 -8.95 22.01 -7.35
CA ASN A 68 -8.02 22.99 -6.85
C ASN A 68 -8.00 22.94 -5.30
N PRO A 69 -6.83 22.87 -4.66
CA PRO A 69 -6.72 22.68 -3.21
C PRO A 69 -7.00 23.97 -2.42
N HIS A 70 -7.14 25.13 -3.08
CA HIS A 70 -7.31 26.42 -2.42
C HIS A 70 -8.79 26.77 -2.22
N ASP A 71 -9.15 27.25 -1.04
CA ASP A 71 -10.54 27.62 -0.71
C ASP A 71 -11.09 28.73 -1.63
N SER A 72 -10.25 29.68 -2.05
CA SER A 72 -10.62 30.75 -2.99
C SER A 72 -10.93 30.26 -4.41
N PHE A 73 -10.40 29.08 -4.78
CA PHE A 73 -10.61 28.41 -6.06
C PHE A 73 -11.33 27.08 -5.90
N ALA A 74 -12.05 26.86 -4.79
CA ALA A 74 -12.74 25.61 -4.48
C ALA A 74 -13.71 25.13 -5.57
N HIS A 75 -14.19 26.05 -6.41
CA HIS A 75 -15.07 25.77 -7.53
C HIS A 75 -14.34 25.30 -8.80
N TYR A 76 -13.01 25.31 -8.84
CA TYR A 76 -12.23 24.90 -10.01
C TYR A 76 -11.71 23.47 -9.85
N PHE A 77 -11.78 22.72 -10.94
CA PHE A 77 -11.06 21.45 -11.06
C PHE A 77 -10.56 21.22 -12.48
N ALA A 78 -9.52 20.43 -12.61
CA ALA A 78 -8.87 20.10 -13.87
C ALA A 78 -9.09 18.62 -14.19
N ALA A 79 -9.39 18.29 -15.44
CA ALA A 79 -9.48 16.91 -15.92
C ALA A 79 -8.66 16.71 -17.19
N SER A 80 -7.68 15.79 -17.16
CA SER A 80 -6.90 15.43 -18.33
C SER A 80 -7.64 14.44 -19.22
N SER A 81 -7.52 14.60 -20.52
CA SER A 81 -8.10 13.70 -21.51
C SER A 81 -7.20 13.62 -22.72
N ASN A 82 -6.50 12.50 -22.84
CA ASN A 82 -5.45 12.32 -23.85
C ASN A 82 -4.39 13.44 -23.75
N GLN A 83 -4.26 14.31 -24.75
CA GLN A 83 -3.23 15.37 -24.83
C GLN A 83 -3.65 16.71 -24.20
N ARG A 84 -4.89 16.81 -23.71
CA ARG A 84 -5.46 18.09 -23.23
C ARG A 84 -5.87 18.02 -21.77
N VAL A 85 -5.95 19.19 -21.14
CA VAL A 85 -6.60 19.35 -19.83
C VAL A 85 -7.76 20.33 -19.99
N ASP A 86 -8.96 19.88 -19.64
CA ASP A 86 -10.15 20.74 -19.60
C ASP A 86 -10.29 21.27 -18.16
N LEU A 87 -10.39 22.59 -17.99
CA LEU A 87 -10.64 23.26 -16.70
C LEU A 87 -12.15 23.48 -16.55
N TYR A 88 -12.70 23.00 -15.44
CA TYR A 88 -14.11 23.11 -15.12
C TYR A 88 -14.33 24.07 -13.96
N LYS A 89 -15.45 24.78 -14.01
CA LYS A 89 -15.97 25.61 -12.94
C LYS A 89 -17.29 25.03 -12.45
N TRP A 90 -17.32 24.60 -11.20
CA TRP A 90 -18.49 24.07 -10.52
C TRP A 90 -19.07 25.12 -9.57
N LYS A 91 -20.23 25.67 -9.92
CA LYS A 91 -20.92 26.66 -9.08
C LYS A 91 -22.44 26.49 -9.20
N ASP A 92 -23.14 26.72 -8.09
CA ASP A 92 -24.60 26.79 -8.04
C ASP A 92 -25.29 25.51 -8.59
N GLY A 93 -24.67 24.34 -8.37
CA GLY A 93 -25.19 23.04 -8.80
C GLY A 93 -25.02 22.73 -10.30
N SER A 94 -24.26 23.57 -11.03
CA SER A 94 -23.95 23.41 -12.44
C SER A 94 -22.43 23.44 -12.68
N GLY A 95 -21.99 22.71 -13.70
CA GLY A 95 -20.59 22.63 -14.06
C GLY A 95 -20.39 23.07 -15.49
N GLU A 96 -19.60 24.12 -15.68
CA GLU A 96 -19.27 24.66 -17.00
C GLU A 96 -17.82 24.35 -17.34
N VAL A 97 -17.57 24.03 -18.60
CA VAL A 97 -16.21 23.95 -19.14
C VAL A 97 -15.75 25.39 -19.37
N GLY A 98 -14.67 25.79 -18.68
CA GLY A 98 -14.02 27.07 -18.91
C GLY A 98 -13.05 26.97 -20.08
N THR A 99 -11.76 26.92 -19.76
CA THR A 99 -10.66 26.90 -20.73
C THR A 99 -10.05 25.51 -20.86
N THR A 100 -9.42 25.24 -22.01
CA THR A 100 -8.68 24.00 -22.25
C THR A 100 -7.19 24.32 -22.42
N LEU A 101 -6.34 23.58 -21.72
CA LEU A 101 -4.89 23.63 -21.83
C LEU A 101 -4.43 22.61 -22.88
N GLN A 102 -3.68 23.09 -23.88
CA GLN A 102 -3.18 22.30 -25.01
C GLN A 102 -1.70 22.61 -25.22
N GLY A 103 -0.88 21.58 -25.33
CA GLY A 103 0.55 21.72 -25.61
C GLY A 103 1.30 20.40 -25.65
N HIS A 104 0.83 19.40 -24.89
CA HIS A 104 1.40 18.06 -24.95
C HIS A 104 1.15 17.39 -26.29
N THR A 105 2.15 16.66 -26.79
CA THR A 105 2.08 15.94 -28.07
C THR A 105 1.68 14.47 -27.88
N ARG A 106 1.68 13.98 -26.64
CA ARG A 106 1.25 12.63 -26.25
C ARG A 106 0.35 12.69 -25.03
N VAL A 107 -0.12 11.51 -24.61
CA VAL A 107 -1.04 11.35 -23.48
C VAL A 107 -0.46 11.97 -22.21
N ILE A 108 -1.26 12.78 -21.54
CA ILE A 108 -1.00 13.30 -20.20
C ILE A 108 -1.18 12.16 -19.21
N SER A 109 -0.12 11.85 -18.47
CA SER A 109 -0.08 10.76 -17.50
C SER A 109 -0.70 11.16 -16.16
N ASP A 110 -0.40 12.37 -15.69
CA ASP A 110 -0.81 12.87 -14.37
C ASP A 110 -0.80 14.40 -14.33
N LEU A 111 -1.53 14.98 -13.37
CA LEU A 111 -1.62 16.42 -13.13
C LEU A 111 -1.72 16.72 -11.63
N ASP A 112 -1.26 17.91 -11.23
CA ASP A 112 -1.28 18.36 -9.84
C ASP A 112 -1.35 19.88 -9.73
N TRP A 113 -2.09 20.40 -8.75
CA TRP A 113 -2.17 21.84 -8.50
C TRP A 113 -1.05 22.29 -7.57
N ALA A 114 -0.53 23.51 -7.77
CA ALA A 114 0.46 24.06 -6.86
C ALA A 114 -0.17 24.37 -5.49
N VAL A 115 0.52 23.96 -4.44
CA VAL A 115 0.02 24.06 -3.05
C VAL A 115 -0.02 25.51 -2.57
N PHE A 116 0.86 26.37 -3.08
CA PHE A 116 1.01 27.77 -2.64
C PHE A 116 0.43 28.80 -3.61
N GLU A 117 0.24 28.42 -4.87
CA GLU A 117 -0.23 29.31 -5.93
C GLU A 117 -1.48 28.69 -6.59
N PRO A 118 -2.68 29.27 -6.38
CA PRO A 118 -3.92 28.67 -6.86
C PRO A 118 -4.03 28.63 -8.39
N ASP A 119 -3.31 29.51 -9.07
CA ASP A 119 -3.38 29.64 -10.52
C ASP A 119 -2.49 28.64 -11.26
N LEU A 120 -1.58 27.95 -10.56
CA LEU A 120 -0.60 27.08 -11.19
C LEU A 120 -1.03 25.61 -11.18
N LEU A 121 -1.03 25.00 -12.36
CA LEU A 121 -1.26 23.58 -12.56
C LEU A 121 -0.05 22.96 -13.27
N VAL A 122 0.45 21.83 -12.79
CA VAL A 122 1.47 21.06 -13.49
C VAL A 122 0.85 19.84 -14.18
N THR A 123 1.30 19.57 -15.40
CA THR A 123 0.92 18.38 -16.17
C THR A 123 2.18 17.63 -16.59
N SER A 124 2.10 16.30 -16.56
CA SER A 124 3.17 15.40 -16.97
C SER A 124 2.70 14.49 -18.09
N SER A 125 3.58 14.19 -19.03
CA SER A 125 3.21 13.46 -20.25
C SER A 125 4.26 12.45 -20.68
N VAL A 126 3.81 11.51 -21.49
CA VAL A 126 4.65 10.51 -22.16
C VAL A 126 5.50 11.15 -23.28
N ASP A 127 5.26 12.42 -23.63
CA ASP A 127 6.07 13.18 -24.57
C ASP A 127 7.40 13.70 -23.98
N THR A 128 7.74 13.30 -22.76
CA THR A 128 8.96 13.68 -22.01
C THR A 128 8.96 15.09 -21.43
N TYR A 129 7.92 15.88 -21.71
CA TYR A 129 7.73 17.21 -21.14
C TYR A 129 6.87 17.18 -19.89
N ILE A 130 7.17 18.11 -19.00
CA ILE A 130 6.33 18.51 -17.88
C ILE A 130 6.07 20.00 -18.06
N TYR A 131 4.79 20.37 -18.12
CA TYR A 131 4.37 21.74 -18.33
C TYR A 131 3.75 22.30 -17.07
N ILE A 132 4.16 23.51 -16.70
CA ILE A 132 3.51 24.32 -15.67
C ILE A 132 2.67 25.37 -16.38
N TRP A 133 1.38 25.36 -16.09
CA TRP A 133 0.38 26.23 -16.68
C TRP A 133 -0.06 27.26 -15.66
N ASP A 134 -0.26 28.49 -16.12
CA ASP A 134 -1.05 29.49 -15.40
C ASP A 134 -2.47 29.48 -15.98
N ILE A 135 -3.47 29.23 -15.13
CA ILE A 135 -4.87 29.20 -15.57
C ILE A 135 -5.40 30.57 -16.02
N LYS A 136 -4.70 31.66 -15.68
CA LYS A 136 -4.99 33.02 -16.17
C LYS A 136 -4.50 33.24 -17.60
N ASP A 137 -3.44 32.57 -18.02
CA ASP A 137 -2.94 32.60 -19.41
C ASP A 137 -2.81 31.18 -19.98
N THR A 138 -3.91 30.65 -20.50
CA THR A 138 -4.00 29.27 -21.00
C THR A 138 -3.42 29.07 -22.40
N ARG A 139 -2.86 30.09 -23.03
CA ARG A 139 -2.41 30.03 -24.44
C ARG A 139 -1.12 29.22 -24.60
N LYS A 140 -0.29 29.17 -23.57
CA LYS A 140 0.99 28.45 -23.56
C LYS A 140 1.37 28.10 -22.13
N PRO A 141 2.20 27.07 -21.91
CA PRO A 141 2.76 26.81 -20.59
C PRO A 141 3.69 27.95 -20.18
N THR A 142 3.64 28.33 -18.90
CA THR A 142 4.52 29.33 -18.29
C THR A 142 5.94 28.79 -18.18
N VAL A 143 6.06 27.50 -17.85
CA VAL A 143 7.35 26.80 -17.74
C VAL A 143 7.25 25.45 -18.43
N ALA A 144 8.31 25.08 -19.16
CA ALA A 144 8.49 23.75 -19.72
C ALA A 144 9.75 23.12 -19.12
N LEU A 145 9.57 21.96 -18.49
CA LEU A 145 10.64 21.09 -18.02
C LEU A 145 10.72 19.89 -18.95
N SER A 146 11.92 19.41 -19.24
CA SER A 146 12.11 18.25 -20.11
C SER A 146 13.00 17.21 -19.46
N ALA A 147 12.58 15.95 -19.55
CA ALA A 147 13.34 14.80 -19.11
C ALA A 147 13.69 13.90 -20.30
N VAL A 148 14.57 12.92 -20.10
CA VAL A 148 14.95 11.97 -21.16
C VAL A 148 13.85 10.92 -21.40
N ALA A 149 13.06 10.62 -20.38
CA ALA A 149 11.99 9.63 -20.43
C ALA A 149 10.64 10.26 -20.06
N GLY A 150 9.54 9.68 -20.55
CA GLY A 150 8.19 10.13 -20.24
C GLY A 150 7.92 10.14 -18.74
N ALA A 151 7.16 11.13 -18.26
CA ALA A 151 6.81 11.23 -16.84
C ALA A 151 5.49 10.49 -16.58
N SER A 152 5.46 9.62 -15.55
CA SER A 152 4.29 8.83 -15.16
C SER A 152 3.47 9.46 -14.03
N GLN A 153 4.10 10.19 -13.12
CA GLN A 153 3.46 10.95 -12.03
C GLN A 153 4.14 12.29 -11.88
N VAL A 154 3.39 13.27 -11.35
CA VAL A 154 3.93 14.57 -10.97
C VAL A 154 3.24 15.07 -9.69
N LYS A 155 4.04 15.59 -8.76
CA LYS A 155 3.55 16.16 -7.50
C LYS A 155 4.31 17.41 -7.08
N TRP A 156 3.59 18.46 -6.75
CA TRP A 156 4.12 19.64 -6.10
C TRP A 156 4.53 19.33 -4.67
N ASN A 157 5.62 19.96 -4.23
CA ASN A 157 6.04 19.87 -2.85
C ASN A 157 5.04 20.62 -1.94
N LYS A 158 4.71 20.02 -0.79
CA LYS A 158 3.72 20.53 0.16
C LYS A 158 4.25 21.66 1.06
N LYS A 159 5.57 21.88 1.10
CA LYS A 159 6.25 22.87 1.94
C LYS A 159 7.09 23.88 1.16
N ASN A 160 7.54 23.52 -0.04
CA ASN A 160 8.37 24.36 -0.89
C ASN A 160 7.65 24.73 -2.20
N ALA A 161 7.26 26.00 -2.33
CA ALA A 161 6.49 26.52 -3.47
C ALA A 161 7.16 26.40 -4.84
N ASN A 162 8.48 26.23 -4.88
CA ASN A 162 9.21 26.15 -6.15
C ASN A 162 9.56 24.71 -6.54
N CYS A 163 9.34 23.74 -5.66
CA CYS A 163 9.82 22.37 -5.83
C CYS A 163 8.70 21.44 -6.32
N LEU A 164 9.01 20.57 -7.28
CA LEU A 164 8.13 19.49 -7.72
C LEU A 164 8.94 18.21 -7.98
N ALA A 165 8.29 17.06 -7.87
CA ALA A 165 8.88 15.76 -8.19
C ALA A 165 8.12 15.11 -9.34
N THR A 166 8.87 14.42 -10.21
CA THR A 166 8.32 13.65 -11.33
C THR A 166 8.91 12.25 -11.35
N SER A 167 8.08 11.24 -11.62
CA SER A 167 8.56 9.86 -11.78
C SER A 167 8.70 9.48 -13.25
N HIS A 168 9.76 8.74 -13.58
CA HIS A 168 10.12 8.32 -14.92
C HIS A 168 10.57 6.87 -14.89
N ASP A 169 9.67 5.94 -15.20
CA ASP A 169 9.89 4.51 -14.98
C ASP A 169 10.37 4.25 -13.55
N GLY A 170 11.62 3.81 -13.33
CA GLY A 170 12.19 3.55 -12.00
C GLY A 170 12.81 4.76 -11.30
N ASP A 171 12.86 5.91 -11.98
CA ASP A 171 13.58 7.09 -11.51
C ASP A 171 12.63 8.18 -10.99
N VAL A 172 13.14 9.01 -10.09
CA VAL A 172 12.49 10.26 -9.67
C VAL A 172 13.42 11.43 -9.95
N ARG A 173 12.86 12.51 -10.48
CA ARG A 173 13.56 13.78 -10.68
C ARG A 173 12.91 14.84 -9.81
N ILE A 174 13.74 15.63 -9.13
CA ILE A 174 13.32 16.79 -8.35
C ILE A 174 13.64 18.04 -9.14
N TRP A 175 12.68 18.94 -9.27
CA TRP A 175 12.77 20.14 -10.08
C TRP A 175 12.56 21.37 -9.22
N ASP A 176 13.25 22.44 -9.59
CA ASP A 176 12.97 23.78 -9.11
C ASP A 176 12.43 24.59 -10.30
N LYS A 177 11.19 25.07 -10.21
CA LYS A 177 10.54 25.81 -11.29
C LYS A 177 11.31 27.07 -11.72
N ARG A 178 12.18 27.60 -10.85
CA ARG A 178 13.05 28.76 -11.14
C ARG A 178 14.28 28.38 -11.97
N LYS A 179 14.60 27.09 -12.07
CA LYS A 179 15.73 26.54 -12.84
C LYS A 179 15.24 25.44 -13.79
N PRO A 180 14.45 25.79 -14.82
CA PRO A 180 13.71 24.81 -15.60
C PRO A 180 14.57 23.95 -16.54
N SER A 181 15.81 24.34 -16.80
CA SER A 181 16.69 23.65 -17.73
C SER A 181 17.20 22.30 -17.23
N THR A 182 17.26 22.08 -15.92
CA THR A 182 17.85 20.88 -15.32
C THR A 182 17.15 20.49 -14.03
N ALA A 183 16.98 19.19 -13.81
CA ALA A 183 16.56 18.68 -12.50
C ALA A 183 17.61 19.03 -11.44
N VAL A 184 17.15 19.41 -10.24
CA VAL A 184 17.99 19.72 -9.09
C VAL A 184 18.61 18.46 -8.53
N GLU A 185 17.81 17.39 -8.43
CA GLU A 185 18.25 16.10 -7.92
C GLU A 185 17.66 14.95 -8.73
N TYR A 186 18.36 13.83 -8.69
CA TYR A 186 17.97 12.58 -9.35
C TYR A 186 18.05 11.41 -8.37
N LEU A 187 16.97 10.65 -8.27
CA LEU A 187 16.89 9.45 -7.44
C LEU A 187 16.62 8.23 -8.32
N ALA A 188 17.57 7.29 -8.34
CA ALA A 188 17.36 5.94 -8.89
C ALA A 188 16.56 5.10 -7.88
N ALA A 189 15.27 5.39 -7.77
CA ALA A 189 14.46 4.94 -6.65
C ALA A 189 14.12 3.44 -6.73
N HIS A 190 13.77 2.94 -7.90
CA HIS A 190 13.28 1.58 -8.10
C HIS A 190 13.87 0.95 -9.37
N LEU A 191 13.91 -0.38 -9.41
CA LEU A 191 14.33 -1.13 -10.61
C LEU A 191 13.18 -1.31 -11.61
N SER A 192 11.98 -0.86 -11.25
CA SER A 192 10.78 -1.01 -12.05
C SER A 192 9.88 0.22 -11.91
N LYS A 193 8.86 0.30 -12.76
CA LYS A 193 7.99 1.47 -12.88
C LYS A 193 7.39 1.90 -11.54
N ILE A 194 7.53 3.20 -11.25
CA ILE A 194 6.91 3.91 -10.15
C ILE A 194 5.50 4.29 -10.58
N HIS A 195 4.55 3.90 -9.73
CA HIS A 195 3.12 4.15 -9.92
C HIS A 195 2.56 5.20 -8.97
N GLY A 196 3.18 5.36 -7.79
CA GLY A 196 2.79 6.36 -6.81
C GLY A 196 3.98 7.17 -6.35
N LEU A 197 3.73 8.46 -6.17
CA LEU A 197 4.66 9.46 -5.69
C LEU A 197 3.87 10.37 -4.74
N ASP A 198 4.37 10.58 -3.52
CA ASP A 198 3.76 11.54 -2.60
C ASP A 198 4.81 12.20 -1.70
N TRP A 199 4.67 13.51 -1.50
CA TRP A 199 5.52 14.27 -0.59
C TRP A 199 5.05 14.10 0.84
N HIS A 200 6.01 14.04 1.77
CA HIS A 200 5.70 14.07 3.19
C HIS A 200 4.95 15.36 3.53
N PRO A 201 3.87 15.32 4.33
CA PRO A 201 3.09 16.51 4.67
C PRO A 201 3.93 17.56 5.38
N ASP A 202 4.80 17.15 6.31
CA ASP A 202 5.55 18.09 7.17
C ASP A 202 6.98 18.40 6.75
N SER A 203 7.58 17.59 5.85
CA SER A 203 8.99 17.72 5.50
C SER A 203 9.11 18.04 4.02
N GLU A 204 9.80 19.13 3.69
CA GLU A 204 10.02 19.51 2.30
C GLU A 204 10.99 18.55 1.58
N HIS A 205 11.77 17.74 2.30
CA HIS A 205 12.80 16.90 1.70
C HIS A 205 12.43 15.43 1.53
N ILE A 206 11.34 15.01 2.18
CA ILE A 206 10.96 13.60 2.26
C ILE A 206 9.83 13.28 1.28
N LEU A 207 9.97 12.17 0.57
CA LEU A 207 8.96 11.65 -0.34
C LEU A 207 8.86 10.12 -0.24
N ALA A 208 7.67 9.59 -0.55
CA ALA A 208 7.40 8.17 -0.66
C ALA A 208 7.16 7.79 -2.12
N THR A 209 7.75 6.67 -2.56
CA THR A 209 7.57 6.11 -3.90
C THR A 209 7.05 4.69 -3.81
N SER A 210 5.98 4.37 -4.55
CA SER A 210 5.44 3.01 -4.67
C SER A 210 5.64 2.45 -6.06
N SER A 211 6.09 1.20 -6.15
CA SER A 211 6.57 0.62 -7.40
C SER A 211 5.99 -0.76 -7.70
N GLN A 212 6.13 -1.13 -8.97
CA GLN A 212 5.88 -2.46 -9.49
C GLN A 212 6.84 -3.53 -8.90
N ASP A 213 7.92 -3.13 -8.24
CA ASP A 213 8.92 -4.03 -7.61
C ASP A 213 8.48 -4.57 -6.25
N ASN A 214 7.20 -4.39 -5.91
CA ASN A 214 6.59 -4.78 -4.65
C ASN A 214 7.18 -4.04 -3.44
N SER A 215 7.66 -2.81 -3.60
CA SER A 215 8.13 -2.01 -2.47
C SER A 215 7.57 -0.60 -2.48
N VAL A 216 7.41 -0.05 -1.27
CA VAL A 216 7.33 1.40 -1.06
C VAL A 216 8.64 1.84 -0.42
N LYS A 217 9.31 2.84 -0.98
CA LYS A 217 10.55 3.38 -0.44
C LYS A 217 10.34 4.83 -0.01
N PHE A 218 11.01 5.19 1.07
CA PHE A 218 11.00 6.53 1.63
C PHE A 218 12.35 7.18 1.38
N TRP A 219 12.37 8.40 0.88
CA TRP A 219 13.58 9.08 0.44
C TRP A 219 13.70 10.43 1.10
N ASP A 220 14.92 10.79 1.52
CA ASP A 220 15.34 12.18 1.69
C ASP A 220 16.16 12.53 0.45
N TYR A 221 15.65 13.44 -0.39
CA TYR A 221 16.35 13.73 -1.65
C TYR A 221 17.67 14.49 -1.45
N ARG A 222 17.98 14.98 -0.24
CA ARG A 222 19.31 15.52 0.10
C ARG A 222 20.36 14.41 0.21
N GLN A 223 19.93 13.15 0.35
CA GLN A 223 20.78 11.96 0.40
C GLN A 223 20.32 10.94 -0.65
N PRO A 224 20.40 11.26 -1.96
CA PRO A 224 19.73 10.50 -3.03
C PRO A 224 20.29 9.08 -3.22
N ARG A 225 21.43 8.74 -2.62
CA ARG A 225 22.08 7.42 -2.72
C ARG A 225 21.50 6.38 -1.77
N LYS A 226 20.69 6.78 -0.78
CA LYS A 226 20.15 5.88 0.25
C LYS A 226 18.70 6.23 0.55
N TYR A 227 17.83 5.22 0.58
CA TYR A 227 16.47 5.38 1.09
C TYR A 227 16.50 5.41 2.63
N LEU A 228 15.60 6.19 3.24
CA LEU A 228 15.43 6.27 4.69
C LEU A 228 14.87 4.97 5.25
N ASN A 229 13.80 4.46 4.63
CA ASN A 229 13.12 3.24 5.03
C ASN A 229 12.49 2.54 3.81
N ILE A 230 12.13 1.26 3.97
CA ILE A 230 11.49 0.45 2.92
C ILE A 230 10.37 -0.38 3.53
N LEU A 231 9.22 -0.36 2.88
CA LEU A 231 8.10 -1.25 3.13
C LEU A 231 8.10 -2.34 2.04
N PRO A 232 8.60 -3.55 2.33
CA PRO A 232 8.52 -4.67 1.41
C PRO A 232 7.09 -5.22 1.40
N CYS A 233 6.46 -5.20 0.23
CA CYS A 233 5.14 -5.77 0.00
C CYS A 233 5.28 -7.12 -0.73
N GLN A 234 4.24 -7.96 -0.63
CA GLN A 234 4.21 -9.24 -1.35
C GLN A 234 3.74 -9.11 -2.80
N VAL A 235 3.17 -7.96 -3.14
CA VAL A 235 2.53 -7.66 -4.42
C VAL A 235 2.90 -6.26 -4.84
N PRO A 236 2.76 -5.93 -6.14
CA PRO A 236 3.01 -4.58 -6.62
C PRO A 236 2.16 -3.56 -5.86
N VAL A 237 2.70 -2.37 -5.63
CA VAL A 237 1.98 -1.30 -4.93
C VAL A 237 1.58 -0.25 -5.95
N TRP A 238 0.27 -0.11 -6.14
CA TRP A 238 -0.28 0.82 -7.13
C TRP A 238 -0.11 2.27 -6.67
N LYS A 239 -0.45 2.56 -5.41
CA LYS A 239 -0.42 3.92 -4.89
C LYS A 239 -0.10 3.91 -3.40
N ALA A 240 0.75 4.82 -2.98
CA ALA A 240 1.05 5.09 -1.58
C ALA A 240 0.92 6.60 -1.35
N ARG A 241 0.15 7.01 -0.33
CA ARG A 241 0.01 8.42 0.06
C ARG A 241 0.06 8.56 1.56
N TYR A 242 0.71 9.62 2.03
CA TYR A 242 0.74 9.96 3.44
C TYR A 242 -0.66 10.30 3.94
N THR A 243 -0.88 10.04 5.22
CA THR A 243 -2.03 10.57 5.94
C THR A 243 -1.85 12.09 6.14
N PRO A 244 -2.93 12.88 6.19
CA PRO A 244 -2.88 14.31 6.51
C PRO A 244 -2.68 14.56 8.02
N PHE A 245 -2.65 13.50 8.81
CA PHE A 245 -2.43 13.48 10.25
C PHE A 245 -1.28 12.53 10.57
N SER A 246 -0.53 12.81 11.64
CA SER A 246 0.47 11.91 12.19
C SER A 246 1.49 11.39 11.14
N ASN A 247 2.17 10.28 11.42
CA ASN A 247 3.16 9.70 10.52
C ASN A 247 2.63 8.41 9.87
N GLY A 248 1.44 8.51 9.27
CA GLY A 248 0.77 7.40 8.62
C GLY A 248 0.98 7.36 7.10
N LEU A 249 0.82 6.18 6.53
CA LEU A 249 0.83 5.96 5.08
C LEU A 249 -0.29 4.99 4.69
N VAL A 250 -1.09 5.34 3.70
CA VAL A 250 -2.08 4.42 3.10
C VAL A 250 -1.53 3.88 1.78
N THR A 251 -1.55 2.56 1.64
CA THR A 251 -1.15 1.85 0.43
C THR A 251 -2.31 1.12 -0.21
N VAL A 252 -2.42 1.22 -1.53
CA VAL A 252 -3.30 0.40 -2.36
C VAL A 252 -2.43 -0.59 -3.12
N MET A 253 -2.66 -1.86 -2.84
CA MET A 253 -1.98 -2.96 -3.51
C MET A 253 -2.71 -3.36 -4.77
N VAL A 254 -1.97 -3.95 -5.70
CA VAL A 254 -2.58 -4.53 -6.90
C VAL A 254 -3.38 -5.78 -6.55
N PRO A 255 -4.65 -5.87 -6.97
CA PRO A 255 -5.48 -7.05 -6.83
C PRO A 255 -4.74 -8.29 -7.31
N GLN A 256 -4.69 -9.30 -6.46
CA GLN A 256 -4.34 -10.65 -6.91
C GLN A 256 -5.65 -11.36 -7.24
N LEU A 257 -5.64 -12.18 -8.31
CA LEU A 257 -6.80 -13.00 -8.63
C LEU A 257 -7.24 -13.78 -7.37
N ARG A 258 -8.50 -13.57 -6.95
CA ARG A 258 -9.17 -14.21 -5.80
C ARG A 258 -8.87 -13.65 -4.40
N ARG A 259 -8.33 -12.44 -4.25
CA ARG A 259 -8.26 -11.76 -2.94
C ARG A 259 -9.14 -10.51 -2.92
N GLU A 260 -9.63 -10.15 -1.73
CA GLU A 260 -10.34 -8.89 -1.48
C GLU A 260 -9.41 -7.70 -1.70
N ASN A 261 -9.93 -6.62 -2.29
CA ASN A 261 -9.15 -5.42 -2.55
C ASN A 261 -9.22 -4.52 -1.32
N SER A 262 -8.12 -4.48 -0.60
CA SER A 262 -8.02 -3.73 0.65
C SER A 262 -6.99 -2.61 0.54
N LEU A 263 -7.27 -1.51 1.22
CA LEU A 263 -6.26 -0.49 1.49
C LEU A 263 -5.63 -0.79 2.85
N LEU A 264 -4.32 -0.59 2.96
CA LEU A 264 -3.59 -0.80 4.21
C LEU A 264 -3.08 0.53 4.75
N LEU A 265 -3.35 0.81 6.03
CA LEU A 265 -2.79 1.91 6.78
C LEU A 265 -1.56 1.42 7.55
N TRP A 266 -0.47 2.18 7.47
CA TRP A 266 0.80 1.88 8.11
C TRP A 266 1.23 3.04 9.00
N ASN A 267 2.02 2.73 10.02
CA ASN A 267 2.84 3.72 10.72
C ASN A 267 4.21 3.73 10.03
N VAL A 268 4.71 4.90 9.62
CA VAL A 268 5.97 5.02 8.87
C VAL A 268 7.19 4.63 9.72
N PHE A 269 7.07 4.66 11.05
CA PHE A 269 8.11 4.22 11.98
C PHE A 269 8.05 2.72 12.30
N ASP A 270 6.89 2.08 12.14
CA ASP A 270 6.74 0.63 12.28
C ASP A 270 6.04 0.03 11.05
N LEU A 271 6.86 -0.41 10.10
CA LEU A 271 6.43 -1.00 8.83
C LEU A 271 6.26 -2.52 8.90
N ASN A 272 6.39 -3.14 10.07
CA ASN A 272 6.30 -4.60 10.20
C ASN A 272 4.86 -5.10 10.09
N THR A 273 3.90 -4.34 10.61
CA THR A 273 2.48 -4.68 10.60
C THR A 273 1.64 -3.47 10.23
N PRO A 274 0.61 -3.64 9.37
CA PRO A 274 -0.32 -2.56 9.10
C PRO A 274 -1.11 -2.22 10.37
N VAL A 275 -1.29 -0.92 10.61
CA VAL A 275 -2.13 -0.37 11.68
C VAL A 275 -3.59 -0.76 11.46
N HIS A 276 -4.05 -0.68 10.21
CA HIS A 276 -5.43 -0.98 9.86
C HIS A 276 -5.56 -1.47 8.41
N THR A 277 -6.64 -2.21 8.14
CA THR A 277 -6.98 -2.69 6.80
C THR A 277 -8.42 -2.26 6.49
N PHE A 278 -8.57 -1.42 5.47
CA PHE A 278 -9.88 -1.03 4.93
C PHE A 278 -10.33 -2.09 3.92
N VAL A 279 -11.21 -2.99 4.37
CA VAL A 279 -11.75 -4.10 3.58
C VAL A 279 -13.15 -3.77 3.14
N GLY A 280 -13.44 -3.90 1.84
CA GLY A 280 -14.83 -3.79 1.36
C GLY A 280 -14.97 -3.75 -0.15
N HIS A 281 -13.99 -3.23 -0.89
CA HIS A 281 -14.07 -3.16 -2.35
C HIS A 281 -13.93 -4.55 -3.01
N ASP A 282 -14.84 -4.85 -3.93
CA ASP A 282 -14.89 -6.12 -4.67
C ASP A 282 -14.01 -6.11 -5.93
N ASP A 283 -13.50 -4.95 -6.30
CA ASP A 283 -12.64 -4.73 -7.46
C ASP A 283 -11.55 -3.70 -7.14
N VAL A 284 -10.72 -3.41 -8.14
CA VAL A 284 -9.54 -2.60 -7.95
C VAL A 284 -9.91 -1.19 -7.51
N VAL A 285 -9.31 -0.75 -6.41
CA VAL A 285 -9.37 0.63 -5.97
C VAL A 285 -8.55 1.48 -6.95
N LEU A 286 -9.24 2.36 -7.68
CA LEU A 286 -8.64 3.22 -8.67
C LEU A 286 -8.00 4.44 -8.02
N GLU A 287 -8.69 5.00 -7.03
CA GLU A 287 -8.31 6.26 -6.40
C GLU A 287 -8.78 6.34 -4.93
N PHE A 288 -8.01 7.04 -4.11
CA PHE A 288 -8.41 7.36 -2.75
C PHE A 288 -7.92 8.76 -2.36
N GLN A 289 -8.75 9.55 -1.70
CA GLN A 289 -8.38 10.89 -1.24
C GLN A 289 -8.92 11.14 0.16
N TRP A 290 -8.19 11.95 0.93
CA TRP A 290 -8.65 12.41 2.22
C TRP A 290 -9.61 13.57 2.04
N ARG A 291 -10.76 13.47 2.70
CA ARG A 291 -11.73 14.57 2.78
C ARG A 291 -11.21 15.62 3.75
N LYS A 292 -11.32 16.92 3.42
CA LYS A 292 -11.01 17.99 4.39
C LYS A 292 -11.85 17.81 5.64
N GLN A 293 -11.20 17.94 6.78
CA GLN A 293 -11.83 17.86 8.09
C GLN A 293 -12.74 19.07 8.27
N LYS A 294 -14.00 18.83 8.65
CA LYS A 294 -14.93 19.91 9.01
C LYS A 294 -14.44 20.59 10.28
N GLU A 295 -14.65 21.91 10.36
CA GLU A 295 -14.31 22.69 11.55
C GLU A 295 -14.95 22.06 12.80
N GLY A 296 -14.14 21.80 13.83
CA GLY A 296 -14.57 21.14 15.07
C GLY A 296 -14.67 19.60 15.03
N SER A 297 -14.60 18.95 13.87
CA SER A 297 -14.52 17.48 13.80
C SER A 297 -13.12 17.02 14.20
N LYS A 298 -12.99 15.95 14.98
CA LYS A 298 -11.70 15.28 15.27
C LYS A 298 -11.44 14.06 14.38
N ASP A 299 -12.45 13.62 13.64
CA ASP A 299 -12.34 12.45 12.77
C ASP A 299 -11.96 12.87 11.35
N TYR A 300 -11.01 12.14 10.76
CA TYR A 300 -10.74 12.21 9.33
C TYR A 300 -11.65 11.25 8.56
N GLN A 301 -11.88 11.55 7.29
CA GLN A 301 -12.61 10.66 6.39
C GLN A 301 -11.78 10.37 5.15
N LEU A 302 -11.66 9.08 4.83
CA LEU A 302 -11.02 8.60 3.62
C LEU A 302 -12.12 8.27 2.61
N VAL A 303 -12.05 8.86 1.41
CA VAL A 303 -12.97 8.56 0.31
C VAL A 303 -12.24 7.67 -0.69
N THR A 304 -12.84 6.54 -1.06
CA THR A 304 -12.26 5.57 -2.00
C THR A 304 -13.21 5.33 -3.17
N TRP A 305 -12.64 5.23 -4.37
CA TRP A 305 -13.35 4.87 -5.60
C TRP A 305 -12.72 3.64 -6.23
N SER A 306 -13.58 2.69 -6.60
CA SER A 306 -13.18 1.40 -7.15
C SER A 306 -13.84 1.12 -8.47
N ARG A 307 -13.22 0.21 -9.24
CA ARG A 307 -13.75 -0.28 -10.51
C ARG A 307 -15.06 -1.06 -10.33
N ASP A 308 -15.38 -1.49 -9.11
CA ASP A 308 -16.69 -2.04 -8.72
C ASP A 308 -17.83 -1.02 -8.81
N GLN A 309 -17.52 0.23 -9.19
CA GLN A 309 -18.46 1.35 -9.31
C GLN A 309 -19.04 1.81 -7.97
N THR A 310 -18.35 1.53 -6.87
CA THR A 310 -18.73 2.01 -5.53
C THR A 310 -17.80 3.12 -5.06
N LEU A 311 -18.41 4.15 -4.47
CA LEU A 311 -17.75 5.14 -3.65
C LEU A 311 -17.94 4.73 -2.20
N ARG A 312 -16.85 4.57 -1.45
CA ARG A 312 -16.88 4.27 -0.03
C ARG A 312 -16.26 5.39 0.77
N MET A 313 -16.80 5.64 1.96
CA MET A 313 -16.24 6.59 2.92
C MET A 313 -15.94 5.89 4.24
N TRP A 314 -14.68 5.97 4.64
CA TRP A 314 -14.15 5.35 5.85
C TRP A 314 -13.92 6.43 6.90
N ARG A 315 -14.43 6.24 8.10
CA ARG A 315 -14.11 7.11 9.23
C ARG A 315 -12.79 6.67 9.85
N VAL A 316 -11.93 7.64 10.07
CA VAL A 316 -10.65 7.48 10.74
C VAL A 316 -10.68 8.27 12.04
N ASP A 317 -11.05 7.58 13.11
CA ASP A 317 -11.20 8.17 14.44
C ASP A 317 -9.86 8.49 15.10
N SER A 318 -9.90 9.29 16.17
CA SER A 318 -8.69 9.69 16.89
C SER A 318 -7.91 8.51 17.47
N GLN A 319 -8.56 7.38 17.78
CA GLN A 319 -7.87 6.19 18.26
C GLN A 319 -6.99 5.58 17.17
N MET A 320 -7.52 5.44 15.95
CA MET A 320 -6.74 4.95 14.82
C MET A 320 -5.66 5.95 14.38
N GLN A 321 -5.93 7.25 14.47
CA GLN A 321 -4.92 8.28 14.21
C GLN A 321 -3.72 8.17 15.16
N ARG A 322 -3.97 7.95 16.46
CA ARG A 322 -2.91 7.78 17.48
C ARG A 322 -1.98 6.59 17.20
N LEU A 323 -2.49 5.52 16.58
CA LEU A 323 -1.65 4.37 16.19
C LEU A 323 -0.63 4.71 15.08
N CYS A 324 -0.87 5.80 14.34
CA CYS A 324 0.07 6.36 13.37
C CYS A 324 0.95 7.48 13.98
N ALA A 325 0.69 7.90 15.22
CA ALA A 325 1.50 8.86 15.94
C ALA A 325 2.67 8.15 16.66
N ASN A 326 3.68 8.92 17.04
CA ASN A 326 4.72 8.41 17.94
C ASN A 326 4.28 8.69 19.38
N ASP A 327 4.19 7.64 20.21
CA ASP A 327 3.79 7.70 21.62
C ASP A 327 4.61 8.69 22.49
N ILE A 328 5.76 9.17 22.00
CA ILE A 328 6.72 9.99 22.76
C ILE A 328 6.40 11.50 22.68
N LEU A 329 5.72 11.97 21.63
CA LEU A 329 5.48 13.41 21.42
C LEU A 329 4.11 13.87 21.93
N ASP A 330 3.05 13.09 21.71
CA ASP A 330 1.69 13.47 22.14
C ASP A 330 1.50 13.40 23.66
N GLY A 331 2.26 12.55 24.37
CA GLY A 331 2.23 12.52 25.82
C GLY A 331 2.77 13.79 26.48
N VAL A 332 3.64 14.53 25.77
CA VAL A 332 4.18 15.81 26.26
C VAL A 332 3.20 16.95 25.99
N ASP A 333 2.52 16.95 24.85
CA ASP A 333 1.51 17.96 24.53
C ASP A 333 0.23 17.79 25.37
N GLU A 334 -0.25 16.56 25.63
CA GLU A 334 -1.33 16.31 26.60
C GLU A 334 -0.90 16.69 28.04
N PHE A 335 0.38 16.49 28.40
CA PHE A 335 0.89 16.91 29.71
C PHE A 335 0.99 18.44 29.81
N ILE A 336 1.43 19.13 28.75
CA ILE A 336 1.48 20.60 28.69
C ILE A 336 0.06 21.19 28.68
N GLU A 337 -0.89 20.63 27.94
CA GLU A 337 -2.30 21.04 28.01
C GLU A 337 -2.90 20.78 29.40
N SER A 338 -2.57 19.66 30.04
CA SER A 338 -3.03 19.36 31.40
C SER A 338 -2.47 20.31 32.46
N ILE A 339 -1.23 20.79 32.29
CA ILE A 339 -0.60 21.80 33.16
C ILE A 339 -1.20 23.19 32.90
N SER A 340 -1.57 23.48 31.65
CA SER A 340 -2.19 24.77 31.25
C SER A 340 -3.62 24.94 31.76
N LEU A 341 -4.27 23.84 32.18
CA LEU A 341 -5.63 23.79 32.72
C LEU A 341 -5.67 23.79 34.25
N LEU A 342 -4.51 23.83 34.93
CA LEU A 342 -4.47 23.98 36.38
C LEU A 342 -4.76 25.44 36.76
N PRO A 343 -5.73 25.70 37.66
CA PRO A 343 -5.97 27.05 38.15
C PRO A 343 -4.74 27.54 38.94
N GLU A 344 -4.25 28.74 38.62
CA GLU A 344 -3.32 29.47 39.48
C GLU A 344 -3.90 29.55 40.91
N PRO A 345 -3.14 29.25 41.97
CA PRO A 345 -3.66 29.32 43.33
C PRO A 345 -3.94 30.78 43.71
N GLU A 346 -5.21 31.10 43.90
CA GLU A 346 -5.67 32.40 44.36
C GLU A 346 -5.06 32.74 45.73
N LYS A 347 -4.38 33.88 45.78
CA LYS A 347 -3.99 34.57 47.01
C LYS A 347 -5.24 34.98 47.77
N THR A 348 -5.46 34.40 48.96
CA THR A 348 -6.35 34.99 49.96
C THR A 348 -5.55 35.29 51.23
N LEU A 349 -5.44 36.61 51.47
CA LEU A 349 -5.03 37.21 52.72
C LEU A 349 -6.15 37.02 53.75
N HIS A 350 -5.82 36.55 54.95
CA HIS A 350 -6.42 37.06 56.19
C HIS A 350 -5.46 36.89 57.37
N THR A 351 -5.37 37.98 58.12
CA THR A 351 -4.51 38.32 59.26
C THR A 351 -5.06 37.83 60.59
N GLU A 352 -4.13 37.54 61.52
CA GLU A 352 -4.12 37.70 63.00
C GLU A 352 -3.53 36.43 63.65
N ASP A 353 -2.23 36.41 63.92
CA ASP A 353 -1.53 36.91 65.14
C ASP A 353 -1.38 35.80 66.20
N THR A 354 -0.16 35.24 66.33
CA THR A 354 0.72 35.38 67.53
C THR A 354 1.89 34.37 67.50
N ASP A 355 3.09 34.93 67.63
CA ASP A 355 4.30 34.46 68.33
C ASP A 355 4.72 32.98 68.36
N HIS A 356 5.85 32.64 67.72
CA HIS A 356 7.17 32.52 68.37
C HIS A 356 8.23 31.88 67.45
N GLN A 357 9.25 32.68 67.14
CA GLN A 357 10.70 32.41 67.27
C GLN A 357 11.33 31.04 66.88
N HIS A 358 12.39 31.21 66.06
CA HIS A 358 13.71 30.59 66.11
C HIS A 358 14.09 29.35 65.27
N ASN A 359 14.97 29.65 64.31
CA ASN A 359 16.30 29.06 64.05
C ASN A 359 16.46 27.60 63.55
N ALA A 360 17.13 27.56 62.40
CA ALA A 360 18.01 26.54 61.86
C ALA A 360 18.86 25.77 62.88
N SER A 361 19.11 24.47 62.60
CA SER A 361 20.46 23.90 62.47
C SER A 361 20.45 22.38 62.23
N HIS A 362 21.26 21.95 61.25
CA HIS A 362 22.26 20.86 61.25
C HIS A 362 22.13 19.56 62.08
N GLY A 363 22.66 18.50 61.45
CA GLY A 363 23.37 17.35 62.07
C GLY A 363 22.66 16.01 61.83
N GLU A 364 23.18 15.09 61.01
CA GLU A 364 24.18 14.04 61.39
C GLU A 364 23.63 13.14 62.53
N GLU A 365 23.70 11.80 62.55
CA GLU A 365 24.53 10.78 61.89
C GLU A 365 23.97 9.38 62.26
N GLU A 366 24.44 8.34 61.57
CA GLU A 366 24.62 6.92 61.98
C GLU A 366 23.43 6.08 62.50
N ALA A 367 22.99 5.00 61.83
CA ALA A 367 23.63 3.71 61.53
C ALA A 367 23.75 2.73 62.73
N LEU A 368 22.92 1.68 62.73
CA LEU A 368 23.20 0.40 63.41
C LEU A 368 22.66 -0.78 62.57
N LYS A 369 23.54 -1.76 62.38
CA LYS A 369 23.42 -3.01 61.62
C LYS A 369 22.95 -4.17 62.50
N GLU A 370 22.16 -5.09 61.94
CA GLU A 370 22.23 -6.53 62.23
C GLU A 370 22.12 -7.34 60.91
N ASP A 371 22.92 -8.40 60.80
CA ASP A 371 23.20 -9.32 59.67
C ASP A 371 23.18 -10.77 60.23
N PRO A 372 23.27 -11.89 59.46
CA PRO A 372 22.32 -12.57 58.55
C PRO A 372 22.15 -14.08 59.00
N PRO A 373 21.71 -15.11 58.19
CA PRO A 373 22.51 -15.65 57.06
C PRO A 373 21.77 -16.34 55.88
N ARG A 374 22.39 -16.18 54.70
CA ARG A 374 22.72 -17.16 53.62
C ARG A 374 21.66 -18.02 52.88
N ASN A 375 21.64 -17.74 51.57
CA ASN A 375 21.68 -18.63 50.39
C ASN A 375 20.35 -19.11 49.80
N LEU A 376 20.02 -18.60 48.60
CA LEU A 376 20.24 -19.33 47.33
C LEU A 376 20.27 -18.32 46.16
N LEU A 377 21.38 -18.34 45.43
CA LEU A 377 21.58 -17.70 44.15
C LEU A 377 20.80 -18.46 43.09
N GLU A 378 19.95 -17.79 42.31
CA GLU A 378 19.73 -18.14 40.91
C GLU A 378 19.27 -16.92 40.11
N GLU A 379 19.69 -16.90 38.86
CA GLU A 379 19.95 -15.72 38.05
C GLU A 379 18.71 -14.98 37.56
N ARG A 380 18.80 -13.64 37.56
CA ARG A 380 18.03 -12.76 36.68
C ARG A 380 18.28 -13.16 35.22
N LYS A 381 17.22 -13.45 34.47
CA LYS A 381 17.19 -13.27 33.00
C LYS A 381 15.93 -12.54 32.57
N SER A 382 16.19 -11.36 32.01
CA SER A 382 15.38 -10.53 31.11
C SER A 382 14.17 -11.20 30.46
N ASP A 383 13.00 -10.58 30.64
CA ASP A 383 11.83 -10.76 29.80
C ASP A 383 12.15 -10.36 28.35
N GLN A 384 12.35 -11.37 27.50
CA GLN A 384 12.36 -11.23 26.04
C GLN A 384 10.92 -11.34 25.53
N LEU A 385 10.49 -10.32 24.77
CA LEU A 385 9.26 -10.34 24.01
C LEU A 385 9.22 -11.55 23.05
N GLY A 386 8.13 -12.32 23.11
CA GLY A 386 7.46 -12.86 21.91
C GLY A 386 7.89 -14.21 21.34
N LEU A 387 8.27 -15.20 22.16
CA LEU A 387 8.35 -16.61 21.73
C LEU A 387 7.14 -17.41 22.25
N PRO A 388 6.44 -18.22 21.41
CA PRO A 388 5.28 -18.98 21.86
C PRO A 388 5.71 -20.02 22.91
N GLN A 389 5.15 -19.94 24.12
CA GLN A 389 5.52 -20.81 25.24
C GLN A 389 4.87 -22.21 25.16
N THR A 390 3.92 -22.44 24.25
CA THR A 390 3.30 -23.77 24.06
C THR A 390 3.11 -24.13 22.58
N LEU A 391 3.31 -25.41 22.23
CA LEU A 391 3.05 -25.98 20.89
C LEU A 391 1.62 -25.69 20.42
N GLN A 392 0.67 -25.62 21.36
CA GLN A 392 -0.74 -25.31 21.10
C GLN A 392 -0.95 -23.85 20.65
N GLN A 393 -0.21 -22.90 21.21
CA GLN A 393 -0.20 -21.52 20.71
C GLN A 393 0.41 -21.43 19.32
N GLU A 394 1.50 -22.18 19.05
CA GLU A 394 2.05 -22.26 17.70
C GLU A 394 1.02 -22.81 16.71
N PHE A 395 0.34 -23.92 17.03
CA PHE A 395 -0.72 -24.49 16.20
C PHE A 395 -1.87 -23.51 15.92
N SER A 396 -2.23 -22.68 16.90
CA SER A 396 -3.27 -21.65 16.72
C SER A 396 -2.85 -20.47 15.84
N LEU A 397 -1.55 -20.23 15.68
CA LEU A 397 -0.98 -19.10 14.93
C LEU A 397 -0.51 -19.48 13.52
N ILE A 398 -0.44 -20.78 13.19
CA ILE A 398 -0.05 -21.24 11.85
C ILE A 398 -1.15 -20.88 10.86
N ASN A 399 -0.83 -20.03 9.88
CA ASN A 399 -1.71 -19.75 8.75
C ASN A 399 -1.64 -20.92 7.73
N VAL A 400 -2.47 -21.95 7.92
CA VAL A 400 -2.47 -23.18 7.08
C VAL A 400 -3.15 -22.98 5.71
N GLN A 401 -3.35 -21.76 5.21
CA GLN A 401 -3.89 -21.54 3.85
C GLN A 401 -2.86 -21.82 2.73
N ILE A 402 -2.19 -22.97 2.79
CA ILE A 402 -1.31 -23.48 1.73
C ILE A 402 -2.19 -24.31 0.79
N ARG A 403 -2.18 -23.99 -0.52
CA ARG A 403 -3.01 -24.70 -1.51
C ARG A 403 -2.78 -26.21 -1.46
N ASN A 404 -3.88 -26.95 -1.42
CA ASN A 404 -3.91 -28.41 -1.45
C ASN A 404 -3.17 -29.11 -0.29
N VAL A 405 -2.97 -28.42 0.84
CA VAL A 405 -2.44 -29.00 2.08
C VAL A 405 -3.53 -28.97 3.14
N ASN A 406 -3.89 -30.13 3.66
CA ASN A 406 -4.71 -30.27 4.85
C ASN A 406 -3.81 -30.67 6.03
N VAL A 407 -3.99 -30.04 7.18
CA VAL A 407 -3.18 -30.30 8.38
C VAL A 407 -4.10 -30.54 9.57
N GLU A 408 -4.03 -31.75 10.11
CA GLU A 408 -4.73 -32.16 11.33
C GLU A 408 -3.71 -32.10 12.48
N MET A 409 -3.95 -31.26 13.47
CA MET A 409 -3.00 -31.02 14.58
C MET A 409 -3.56 -31.59 15.88
N ASP A 410 -2.72 -32.33 16.61
CA ASP A 410 -3.03 -32.84 17.93
C ASP A 410 -1.98 -32.32 18.92
N ALA A 411 -2.36 -31.28 19.67
CA ALA A 411 -1.49 -30.68 20.68
C ALA A 411 -1.27 -31.60 21.89
N ALA A 412 -2.20 -32.51 22.18
CA ALA A 412 -2.11 -33.43 23.31
C ALA A 412 -1.14 -34.57 23.02
N ASP A 413 -1.17 -35.12 21.81
CA ASP A 413 -0.21 -36.14 21.34
C ASP A 413 1.09 -35.54 20.77
N ARG A 414 1.23 -34.20 20.79
CA ARG A 414 2.36 -33.46 20.20
C ARG A 414 2.65 -33.92 18.77
N SER A 415 1.60 -34.11 17.99
CA SER A 415 1.70 -34.65 16.64
C SER A 415 0.84 -33.87 15.64
N CYS A 416 1.18 -34.01 14.37
CA CYS A 416 0.54 -33.29 13.28
C CYS A 416 0.53 -34.18 12.04
N THR A 417 -0.66 -34.41 11.48
CA THR A 417 -0.85 -35.18 10.27
C THR A 417 -1.06 -34.23 9.09
N VAL A 418 -0.13 -34.26 8.15
CA VAL A 418 -0.10 -33.42 6.97
C VAL A 418 -0.53 -34.25 5.76
N SER A 419 -1.53 -33.78 5.02
CA SER A 419 -2.00 -34.39 3.78
C SER A 419 -1.87 -33.39 2.63
N VAL A 420 -1.04 -33.69 1.64
CA VAL A 420 -0.81 -32.86 0.45
C VAL A 420 -1.31 -33.57 -0.79
N HIS A 421 -1.99 -32.83 -1.67
CA HIS A 421 -2.46 -33.31 -2.96
C HIS A 421 -1.91 -32.43 -4.10
N CYS A 422 -0.98 -32.95 -4.90
CA CYS A 422 -0.38 -32.21 -6.02
C CYS A 422 -0.45 -33.05 -7.30
N SER A 423 -1.29 -32.63 -8.25
CA SER A 423 -1.57 -33.37 -9.50
C SER A 423 -1.95 -34.85 -9.22
N ASN A 424 -1.14 -35.82 -9.65
CA ASN A 424 -1.35 -37.25 -9.45
C ASN A 424 -0.68 -37.79 -8.16
N HIS A 425 0.02 -36.94 -7.41
CA HIS A 425 0.77 -37.31 -6.21
C HIS A 425 0.01 -36.94 -4.94
N ARG A 426 -0.33 -37.94 -4.13
CA ARG A 426 -0.89 -37.79 -2.79
C ARG A 426 0.18 -38.13 -1.77
N VAL A 427 0.43 -37.24 -0.82
CA VAL A 427 1.41 -37.43 0.25
C VAL A 427 0.71 -37.24 1.59
N LYS A 428 0.78 -38.25 2.45
CA LYS A 428 0.35 -38.18 3.85
C LYS A 428 1.56 -38.41 4.76
N MET A 429 1.74 -37.54 5.75
CA MET A 429 2.93 -37.52 6.60
C MET A 429 2.53 -37.20 8.05
N LEU A 430 3.08 -37.97 8.99
CA LEU A 430 3.04 -37.69 10.42
C LEU A 430 4.28 -36.90 10.82
N VAL A 431 4.06 -35.82 11.55
CA VAL A 431 5.09 -35.01 12.19
C VAL A 431 4.92 -35.18 13.71
N LYS A 432 5.98 -35.57 14.41
CA LYS A 432 5.98 -35.66 15.88
C LYS A 432 6.96 -34.66 16.48
N PHE A 433 6.52 -33.94 17.51
CA PHE A 433 7.29 -32.88 18.15
C PHE A 433 7.87 -33.36 19.49
N PRO A 434 9.21 -33.37 19.66
CA PRO A 434 9.85 -33.81 20.91
C PRO A 434 9.57 -32.82 22.04
N ALA A 435 9.68 -33.29 23.29
CA ALA A 435 9.41 -32.53 24.52
C ALA A 435 10.04 -31.13 24.54
N GLN A 436 11.26 -31.05 24.03
CA GLN A 436 12.14 -29.88 24.05
C GLN A 436 11.96 -28.94 22.85
N TYR A 437 11.03 -29.22 21.93
CA TYR A 437 10.71 -28.33 20.81
C TYR A 437 10.12 -26.99 21.32
N PRO A 438 10.51 -25.81 20.78
CA PRO A 438 11.45 -25.58 19.66
C PRO A 438 12.93 -25.35 20.09
N ASN A 439 13.30 -25.65 21.34
CA ASN A 439 14.66 -25.44 21.89
C ASN A 439 15.66 -26.49 21.41
N ASN A 440 16.26 -26.26 20.24
CA ASN A 440 17.30 -27.11 19.64
C ASN A 440 16.91 -28.60 19.38
N ALA A 441 15.63 -28.96 19.54
CA ALA A 441 15.10 -30.29 19.27
C ALA A 441 14.14 -30.24 18.07
N ALA A 442 14.48 -30.88 16.95
CA ALA A 442 13.68 -30.86 15.72
C ALA A 442 12.60 -31.96 15.68
N PRO A 443 11.46 -31.74 15.01
CA PRO A 443 10.44 -32.76 14.84
C PRO A 443 10.89 -33.90 13.92
N SER A 444 10.29 -35.08 14.12
CA SER A 444 10.49 -36.24 13.24
C SER A 444 9.39 -36.34 12.19
N PHE A 445 9.77 -36.67 10.96
CA PHE A 445 8.87 -36.80 9.80
C PHE A 445 8.75 -38.26 9.36
N GLN A 446 7.52 -38.76 9.22
CA GLN A 446 7.24 -40.13 8.80
C GLN A 446 6.11 -40.17 7.76
N PHE A 447 6.29 -40.84 6.63
CA PHE A 447 5.23 -41.02 5.64
C PHE A 447 4.23 -42.08 6.07
N ILE A 448 2.93 -41.83 5.86
CA ILE A 448 1.83 -42.75 6.17
C ILE A 448 1.08 -43.12 4.88
N ASN A 449 0.62 -44.36 4.75
CA ASN A 449 -0.19 -44.76 3.61
C ASN A 449 -1.61 -44.13 3.67
N PRO A 450 -2.21 -43.76 2.51
CA PRO A 450 -1.70 -43.92 1.14
C PRO A 450 -0.84 -42.72 0.69
N THR A 451 0.44 -42.97 0.40
CA THR A 451 1.33 -42.03 -0.32
C THR A 451 1.69 -42.60 -1.69
N THR A 452 1.49 -41.84 -2.77
CA THR A 452 1.74 -42.32 -4.15
C THR A 452 3.15 -41.99 -4.67
N ILE A 453 4.01 -41.37 -3.86
CA ILE A 453 5.37 -40.96 -4.23
C ILE A 453 6.41 -42.10 -4.18
N THR A 454 7.40 -42.06 -5.06
CA THR A 454 8.49 -43.06 -5.16
C THR A 454 9.47 -43.01 -3.98
N SER A 455 10.22 -44.09 -3.76
CA SER A 455 11.22 -44.17 -2.68
C SER A 455 12.31 -43.08 -2.78
N THR A 456 12.73 -42.75 -4.01
CA THR A 456 13.72 -41.69 -4.29
C THR A 456 13.19 -40.30 -3.91
N MET A 457 11.91 -40.02 -4.22
CA MET A 457 11.25 -38.77 -3.83
C MET A 457 11.10 -38.68 -2.31
N LYS A 458 10.71 -39.78 -1.65
CA LYS A 458 10.62 -39.87 -0.17
C LYS A 458 11.95 -39.51 0.50
N ALA A 459 13.06 -40.06 0.03
CA ALA A 459 14.39 -39.79 0.59
C ALA A 459 14.80 -38.31 0.43
N LYS A 460 14.56 -37.72 -0.75
CA LYS A 460 14.85 -36.30 -1.01
C LYS A 460 14.00 -35.37 -0.14
N LEU A 461 12.71 -35.64 -0.03
CA LEU A 461 11.79 -34.85 0.80
C LEU A 461 12.16 -34.91 2.28
N LEU A 462 12.44 -36.11 2.81
CA LEU A 462 12.85 -36.27 4.21
C LEU A 462 14.14 -35.52 4.53
N LYS A 463 15.11 -35.52 3.61
CA LYS A 463 16.36 -34.77 3.79
C LYS A 463 16.10 -33.27 3.89
N ILE A 464 15.36 -32.72 2.94
CA ILE A 464 15.04 -31.28 2.87
C ILE A 464 14.25 -30.83 4.11
N LEU A 465 13.27 -31.61 4.55
CA LEU A 465 12.46 -31.29 5.74
C LEU A 465 13.28 -31.33 7.03
N LYS A 466 14.15 -32.34 7.20
CA LYS A 466 15.05 -32.43 8.35
C LYS A 466 16.03 -31.26 8.39
N ASP A 467 16.63 -30.91 7.26
CA ASP A 467 17.58 -29.79 7.16
C ASP A 467 16.91 -28.45 7.48
N THR A 468 15.71 -28.22 6.92
CA THR A 468 14.90 -27.01 7.17
C THR A 468 14.50 -26.91 8.65
N ALA A 469 14.06 -28.03 9.25
CA ALA A 469 13.66 -28.08 10.65
C ALA A 469 14.83 -27.79 11.59
N LEU A 470 15.98 -28.44 11.38
CA LEU A 470 17.20 -28.22 12.16
C LEU A 470 17.70 -26.78 12.05
N GLN A 471 17.65 -26.18 10.87
CA GLN A 471 18.07 -24.78 10.67
C GLN A 471 17.20 -23.80 11.45
N LYS A 472 15.88 -24.02 11.49
CA LYS A 472 14.92 -23.15 12.18
C LYS A 472 14.98 -23.31 13.71
N VAL A 473 15.07 -24.54 14.16
CA VAL A 473 15.17 -24.90 15.58
C VAL A 473 16.50 -24.42 16.19
N LYS A 474 17.62 -24.43 15.44
CA LYS A 474 18.88 -23.78 15.87
C LYS A 474 18.77 -22.28 16.10
N ARG A 475 17.80 -21.62 15.46
CA ARG A 475 17.53 -20.18 15.61
C ARG A 475 16.41 -19.89 16.62
N GLY A 476 15.94 -20.91 17.35
CA GLY A 476 14.83 -20.79 18.30
C GLY A 476 13.47 -20.49 17.64
N GLN A 477 13.33 -20.75 16.34
CA GLN A 477 12.10 -20.46 15.58
C GLN A 477 11.25 -21.72 15.37
N SER A 478 9.94 -21.51 15.25
CA SER A 478 9.00 -22.51 14.76
C SER A 478 9.35 -22.96 13.34
N CYS A 479 9.10 -24.23 13.05
CA CYS A 479 9.58 -24.86 11.82
C CYS A 479 8.49 -25.54 10.99
N LEU A 480 7.29 -25.73 11.54
CA LEU A 480 6.21 -26.46 10.86
C LEU A 480 5.80 -25.75 9.56
N GLU A 481 5.48 -24.44 9.60
CA GLU A 481 5.10 -23.70 8.39
C GLU A 481 6.21 -23.67 7.31
N PRO A 482 7.48 -23.34 7.62
CA PRO A 482 8.57 -23.43 6.64
C PRO A 482 8.72 -24.83 6.03
N CYS A 483 8.58 -25.89 6.84
CA CYS A 483 8.66 -27.26 6.35
C CYS A 483 7.50 -27.60 5.40
N LEU A 484 6.28 -27.14 5.69
CA LEU A 484 5.11 -27.35 4.83
C LEU A 484 5.27 -26.63 3.48
N ARG A 485 5.76 -25.38 3.48
CA ARG A 485 6.02 -24.64 2.23
C ARG A 485 7.08 -25.34 1.36
N GLN A 486 8.14 -25.83 2.00
CA GLN A 486 9.22 -26.54 1.32
C GLN A 486 8.76 -27.90 0.76
N LEU A 487 7.87 -28.60 1.47
CA LEU A 487 7.23 -29.84 1.01
C LEU A 487 6.46 -29.62 -0.30
N VAL A 488 5.61 -28.60 -0.36
CA VAL A 488 4.82 -28.29 -1.57
C VAL A 488 5.72 -27.89 -2.73
N SER A 489 6.66 -26.97 -2.50
CA SER A 489 7.59 -26.51 -3.54
C SER A 489 8.42 -27.66 -4.13
N CYS A 490 8.86 -28.61 -3.30
CA CYS A 490 9.63 -29.75 -3.77
C CYS A 490 8.75 -30.75 -4.56
N LEU A 491 7.50 -30.96 -4.14
CA LEU A 491 6.54 -31.78 -4.88
C LEU A 491 6.19 -31.19 -6.26
N GLU A 492 5.97 -29.89 -6.34
CA GLU A 492 5.74 -29.18 -7.61
C GLU A 492 6.96 -29.27 -8.56
N SER A 493 8.18 -29.21 -8.01
CA SER A 493 9.42 -29.41 -8.79
C SER A 493 9.52 -30.80 -9.41
N PHE A 494 9.08 -31.85 -8.70
CA PHE A 494 9.06 -33.20 -9.24
C PHE A 494 8.02 -33.38 -10.34
N VAL A 495 6.82 -32.81 -10.18
CA VAL A 495 5.77 -32.84 -11.22
C VAL A 495 6.25 -32.17 -12.50
N ASN A 496 6.90 -31.01 -12.40
CA ASN A 496 7.44 -30.29 -13.56
C ASN A 496 8.59 -31.07 -14.26
N GLN A 497 9.35 -31.88 -13.52
CA GLN A 497 10.38 -32.76 -14.11
C GLN A 497 9.77 -33.95 -14.82
N GLU A 498 8.69 -34.54 -14.29
CA GLU A 498 7.95 -35.64 -14.94
C GLU A 498 7.23 -35.17 -16.23
N ASP A 499 6.62 -33.98 -16.23
CA ASP A 499 5.99 -33.39 -17.43
C ASP A 499 7.00 -33.02 -18.53
N SER A 500 8.25 -32.74 -18.16
CA SER A 500 9.34 -32.52 -19.13
C SER A 500 9.92 -33.79 -19.74
N ALA A 501 9.63 -34.96 -19.14
CA ALA A 501 10.08 -36.27 -19.59
C ALA A 501 9.02 -37.03 -20.41
N SER A 502 7.75 -36.58 -20.41
CA SER A 502 6.74 -37.10 -21.33
C SER A 502 6.99 -36.56 -22.74
N SER A 503 7.47 -37.45 -23.61
CA SER A 503 7.85 -37.23 -25.00
C SER A 503 6.75 -36.60 -25.85
N ASN A 504 7.00 -35.39 -26.34
CA ASN A 504 6.31 -34.84 -27.52
C ASN A 504 7.00 -35.37 -28.79
N PRO A 505 6.31 -36.05 -29.73
CA PRO A 505 6.94 -36.64 -30.91
C PRO A 505 7.37 -35.65 -32.02
N PHE A 506 7.31 -34.33 -31.79
CA PHE A 506 7.56 -33.31 -32.83
C PHE A 506 8.43 -32.13 -32.35
N ALA A 507 9.56 -32.39 -31.69
CA ALA A 507 10.55 -31.35 -31.41
C ALA A 507 11.79 -31.49 -32.32
N LEU A 508 12.05 -30.49 -33.16
CA LEU A 508 13.29 -30.37 -33.94
C LEU A 508 14.40 -29.74 -33.08
N PRO A 509 15.68 -30.10 -33.30
CA PRO A 509 16.79 -29.67 -32.46
C PRO A 509 17.25 -28.26 -32.83
N THR A 510 17.40 -27.38 -31.85
CA THR A 510 18.23 -26.18 -32.01
C THR A 510 19.08 -26.02 -30.76
N SER A 511 20.30 -26.55 -30.83
CA SER A 511 21.35 -26.28 -29.86
C SER A 511 22.23 -25.15 -30.38
N VAL A 512 22.34 -24.06 -29.62
CA VAL A 512 23.43 -23.10 -29.80
C VAL A 512 24.28 -23.11 -28.54
N THR A 513 25.54 -23.47 -28.72
CA THR A 513 26.66 -23.34 -27.77
C THR A 513 27.58 -22.21 -28.25
N PRO A 514 28.21 -21.42 -27.36
CA PRO A 514 28.39 -21.66 -25.93
C PRO A 514 27.22 -21.13 -25.06
N PRO A 515 27.06 -21.64 -23.82
CA PRO A 515 26.05 -21.15 -22.90
C PRO A 515 26.41 -19.74 -22.42
N LEU A 516 25.51 -18.79 -22.65
CA LEU A 516 25.58 -17.47 -21.99
C LEU A 516 25.46 -17.67 -20.47
N PRO A 517 26.18 -16.88 -19.65
CA PRO A 517 26.07 -16.97 -18.21
C PRO A 517 24.61 -16.73 -17.78
N THR A 518 24.06 -17.68 -17.03
CA THR A 518 22.76 -17.59 -16.39
C THR A 518 22.76 -16.44 -15.39
N PHE A 519 22.33 -15.26 -15.83
CA PHE A 519 21.79 -14.26 -14.91
C PHE A 519 20.59 -14.86 -14.20
N ALA A 520 20.48 -14.60 -12.90
CA ALA A 520 19.35 -15.03 -12.08
C ALA A 520 18.05 -14.71 -12.83
N ARG A 521 17.23 -15.73 -13.10
CA ARG A 521 15.89 -15.55 -13.65
C ARG A 521 15.10 -14.69 -12.67
N VAL A 522 15.08 -13.39 -12.91
CA VAL A 522 14.05 -12.48 -12.43
C VAL A 522 12.75 -13.11 -12.91
N THR A 523 11.92 -13.56 -11.96
CA THR A 523 10.56 -14.04 -12.19
C THR A 523 9.77 -12.90 -12.82
N THR A 524 9.82 -12.87 -14.14
CA THR A 524 9.05 -11.98 -15.00
C THR A 524 7.63 -12.49 -15.02
N ALA A 525 6.78 -11.85 -14.22
CA ALA A 525 5.35 -11.84 -14.42
C ALA A 525 4.85 -10.47 -13.97
N TYR A 526 5.01 -9.46 -14.84
CA TYR A 526 4.17 -8.27 -15.05
C TYR A 526 5.00 -7.22 -15.82
N GLY A 527 4.90 -7.24 -17.16
CA GLY A 527 5.35 -6.16 -18.04
C GLY A 527 6.62 -6.45 -18.84
N SER A 528 6.47 -6.72 -20.13
CA SER A 528 7.55 -6.44 -21.10
C SER A 528 7.55 -4.94 -21.42
N TYR A 529 8.73 -4.39 -21.69
CA TYR A 529 9.07 -2.99 -22.00
C TYR A 529 8.23 -2.23 -23.06
N GLN A 530 7.14 -2.80 -23.58
CA GLN A 530 6.30 -2.16 -24.61
C GLN A 530 4.89 -1.77 -24.14
N ASP A 531 4.51 -2.08 -22.91
CA ASP A 531 3.16 -1.83 -22.41
C ASP A 531 2.97 -0.46 -21.73
N ALA A 532 3.84 0.52 -21.99
CA ALA A 532 3.92 1.79 -21.24
C ALA A 532 2.62 2.64 -21.17
N ASN A 533 1.65 2.36 -22.05
CA ASN A 533 0.52 3.24 -22.38
C ASN A 533 -0.84 2.84 -21.77
N ILE A 534 -0.90 1.80 -20.95
CA ILE A 534 -2.12 1.46 -20.21
C ILE A 534 -1.94 1.95 -18.77
N PRO A 535 -2.72 2.94 -18.31
CA PRO A 535 -2.69 3.35 -16.91
C PRO A 535 -3.03 2.13 -16.05
N PHE A 536 -2.16 1.88 -15.08
CA PHE A 536 -2.35 0.79 -14.13
C PHE A 536 -3.46 1.23 -13.13
N PRO A 537 -4.25 0.32 -12.50
CA PRO A 537 -4.31 -1.14 -12.66
C PRO A 537 -4.76 -1.61 -14.04
N ARG A 538 -4.02 -2.59 -14.59
CA ARG A 538 -4.41 -3.28 -15.83
C ARG A 538 -5.58 -4.22 -15.54
N THR A 539 -6.77 -3.80 -15.94
CA THR A 539 -8.03 -4.55 -15.72
C THR A 539 -8.39 -5.48 -16.88
N SER A 540 -7.76 -5.29 -18.04
CA SER A 540 -7.85 -6.17 -19.22
C SER A 540 -6.62 -5.96 -20.10
N GLY A 541 -6.28 -6.94 -20.94
CA GLY A 541 -5.16 -6.81 -21.87
C GLY A 541 -5.18 -7.92 -22.92
N ALA A 542 -4.55 -7.66 -24.07
CA ALA A 542 -4.42 -8.63 -25.15
C ALA A 542 -3.01 -8.57 -25.73
N ARG A 543 -2.40 -9.72 -25.98
CA ARG A 543 -1.06 -9.86 -26.54
C ARG A 543 -0.94 -11.15 -27.35
N PHE A 544 -0.25 -11.08 -28.48
CA PHE A 544 0.14 -12.30 -29.19
C PHE A 544 1.24 -13.05 -28.44
N CYS A 545 1.03 -14.34 -28.16
CA CYS A 545 2.06 -15.21 -27.64
C CYS A 545 3.05 -15.62 -28.76
N GLY A 546 4.22 -16.15 -28.38
CA GLY A 546 5.26 -16.57 -29.34
C GLY A 546 4.84 -17.68 -30.31
N ALA A 547 3.67 -18.30 -30.08
CA ALA A 547 3.05 -19.27 -30.99
C ALA A 547 1.99 -18.65 -31.93
N GLY A 548 1.86 -17.31 -31.96
CA GLY A 548 0.95 -16.60 -32.86
C GLY A 548 -0.50 -16.48 -32.38
N TYR A 549 -0.85 -16.97 -31.19
CA TYR A 549 -2.20 -16.81 -30.63
C TYR A 549 -2.37 -15.48 -29.92
N LEU A 550 -3.51 -14.81 -30.14
CA LEU A 550 -3.91 -13.66 -29.32
C LEU A 550 -4.36 -14.15 -27.94
N VAL A 551 -3.51 -13.97 -26.94
CA VAL A 551 -3.83 -14.20 -25.53
C VAL A 551 -4.40 -12.92 -24.96
N TYR A 552 -5.66 -12.97 -24.54
CA TYR A 552 -6.31 -11.84 -23.89
C TYR A 552 -6.86 -12.25 -22.53
N PHE A 553 -6.81 -11.32 -21.58
CA PHE A 553 -7.51 -11.45 -20.30
C PHE A 553 -8.54 -10.34 -20.21
N THR A 554 -9.77 -10.76 -19.96
CA THR A 554 -10.91 -9.91 -19.64
C THR A 554 -11.62 -10.55 -18.45
N ARG A 555 -12.49 -9.80 -17.77
CA ARG A 555 -13.31 -10.41 -16.71
C ARG A 555 -14.23 -11.49 -17.31
N PRO A 556 -14.46 -12.61 -16.61
CA PRO A 556 -15.47 -13.58 -17.01
C PRO A 556 -16.84 -12.90 -17.12
N MET A 557 -17.58 -13.19 -18.21
CA MET A 557 -18.92 -12.62 -18.45
C MET A 557 -19.90 -12.85 -17.28
N THR A 558 -19.64 -13.83 -16.41
CA THR A 558 -20.45 -14.14 -15.23
C THR A 558 -20.41 -13.08 -14.12
N MET A 559 -19.47 -12.12 -14.16
CA MET A 559 -19.48 -10.95 -13.27
C MET A 559 -20.19 -9.73 -13.86
N HIS A 560 -20.63 -9.78 -15.12
CA HIS A 560 -21.71 -8.90 -15.58
C HIS A 560 -23.01 -9.52 -15.08
N ARG A 561 -23.60 -8.98 -14.01
CA ARG A 561 -24.94 -9.37 -13.59
C ARG A 561 -25.86 -9.15 -14.81
N ALA A 562 -26.40 -10.25 -15.33
CA ALA A 562 -27.06 -10.30 -16.63
C ALA A 562 -28.21 -9.30 -16.72
N VAL A 563 -28.18 -8.44 -17.73
CA VAL A 563 -29.38 -7.79 -18.27
C VAL A 563 -30.08 -8.83 -19.15
N SER A 564 -31.38 -9.03 -18.94
CA SER A 564 -32.21 -9.89 -19.78
C SER A 564 -32.28 -9.35 -21.22
N PRO A 565 -32.13 -10.18 -22.26
CA PRO A 565 -32.16 -9.73 -23.63
C PRO A 565 -33.61 -9.58 -24.11
N THR A 566 -34.10 -8.35 -24.16
CA THR A 566 -35.28 -8.00 -24.97
C THR A 566 -34.99 -6.73 -25.75
N GLU A 567 -34.41 -6.89 -26.95
CA GLU A 567 -35.06 -6.55 -28.23
C GLU A 567 -34.01 -6.54 -29.38
N PRO A 568 -34.38 -6.99 -30.59
CA PRO A 568 -33.48 -7.09 -31.72
C PRO A 568 -33.38 -5.75 -32.46
N THR A 569 -32.15 -5.24 -32.66
CA THR A 569 -31.91 -4.15 -33.63
C THR A 569 -32.05 -4.65 -35.07
N PRO A 570 -32.65 -3.86 -35.98
CA PRO A 570 -32.88 -4.24 -37.37
C PRO A 570 -31.60 -4.18 -38.23
N ARG A 571 -31.68 -4.92 -39.34
CA ARG A 571 -30.62 -5.45 -40.21
C ARG A 571 -29.52 -4.51 -40.66
#